data_AF-A0A9D4RNM5-F1
#
_entry.id   AF-A0A9D4RNM5-F1
#
_cell.length_a   1.000
_cell.length_b   1.000
_cell.length_c   1.000
_cell.angle_alpha   90.00
_cell.angle_beta   90.00
_cell.angle_gamma   90.00
#
_symmetry.space_group_name_H-M   'P 1'
#
loop_
_entity.id
_entity.type
_entity.pdbx_description
1 polymer ?
#
loop_
_entity_poly.entity_id
_entity_poly.type
_entity_poly.pdbx_seq_one_letter_code
_entity_poly.pdbx_strand_id
1 'polypeptide(L)'
;MKQVLYELLHELLMNNWRYFFKGSVLTALNSKEETLENEQQFVAIMQSYGQSFLQTDITVFRQNLESLEKLNSKWRLYKKPIFYSGMQTQFMNVLLQVLVHKSHDLLQEEIVVTVYNMASVDFDRFYGEFLPQFLTGCERLDGTQKNMLTSNFKPEKDLPTFTQSLQRFVNDLRYYRLLNTGLPEGSVQFS
;
A
#
# COMPACT_ATOMS: atom_id res chain seq x y z
N MET A 1 -17.95 0.93 18.23
CA MET A 1 -16.94 0.14 18.98
C MET A 1 -15.63 -0.03 18.21
N LYS A 2 -15.63 -0.48 16.94
CA LYS A 2 -14.39 -0.62 16.16
C LYS A 2 -13.58 0.68 16.00
N GLN A 3 -14.23 1.80 15.68
CA GLN A 3 -13.56 3.11 15.53
C GLN A 3 -12.81 3.54 16.80
N VAL A 4 -13.42 3.38 17.97
CA VAL A 4 -12.82 3.72 19.27
C VAL A 4 -11.59 2.84 19.55
N LEU A 5 -11.66 1.55 19.19
CA LEU A 5 -10.49 0.67 19.31
C LEU A 5 -9.35 1.17 18.42
N TYR A 6 -9.62 1.46 17.15
CA TYR A 6 -8.59 1.96 16.23
C TYR A 6 -8.03 3.33 16.65
N GLU A 7 -8.85 4.19 17.25
CA GLU A 7 -8.40 5.44 17.85
C GLU A 7 -7.43 5.17 19.01
N LEU A 8 -7.75 4.24 19.91
CA LEU A 8 -6.85 3.84 20.98
C LEU A 8 -5.53 3.28 20.44
N LEU A 9 -5.58 2.43 19.40
CA LEU A 9 -4.38 1.89 18.77
C LEU A 9 -3.52 3.00 18.13
N HIS A 10 -4.16 3.99 17.48
CA HIS A 10 -3.49 5.16 16.95
C HIS A 10 -2.78 5.96 18.05
N GLU A 11 -3.50 6.32 19.11
CA GLU A 11 -2.93 7.10 20.22
C GLU A 11 -1.81 6.34 20.94
N LEU A 12 -1.95 5.02 21.07
CA LEU A 12 -0.91 4.18 21.65
C LEU A 12 0.38 4.24 20.82
N LEU A 13 0.30 4.09 19.50
CA LEU A 13 1.46 4.20 18.61
C LEU A 13 2.03 5.64 18.57
N MET A 14 1.16 6.64 18.48
CA MET A 14 1.56 8.05 18.33
C MET A 14 2.28 8.60 19.55
N ASN A 15 1.87 8.20 20.74
CA ASN A 15 2.36 8.75 22.01
C ASN A 15 3.39 7.84 22.67
N ASN A 16 3.31 6.53 22.48
CA ASN A 16 4.21 5.56 23.10
C ASN A 16 5.19 4.95 22.09
N TRP A 17 5.65 5.71 21.09
CA TRP A 17 6.57 5.21 20.08
C TRP A 17 7.82 4.55 20.69
N ARG A 18 8.36 5.11 21.78
CA ARG A 18 9.51 4.55 22.54
C ARG A 18 9.24 3.25 23.28
N TYR A 19 7.98 2.80 23.37
CA TYR A 19 7.65 1.46 23.84
C TYR A 19 8.01 0.39 22.80
N PHE A 20 7.91 0.76 21.51
CA PHE A 20 8.23 -0.13 20.39
C PHE A 20 9.64 0.11 19.86
N PHE A 21 10.08 1.37 19.80
CA PHE A 21 11.32 1.74 19.13
C PHE A 21 12.23 2.48 20.11
N LYS A 22 13.23 1.77 20.65
CA LYS A 22 14.21 2.36 21.56
C LYS A 22 15.32 3.03 20.76
N GLY A 23 15.38 4.35 20.84
CA GLY A 23 16.59 5.09 20.50
C GLY A 23 17.56 5.02 21.67
N SER A 24 18.64 4.24 21.56
CA SER A 24 19.75 4.34 22.52
C SER A 24 20.76 5.38 22.03
N VAL A 25 21.33 6.17 22.95
CA VAL A 25 22.42 7.11 22.63
C VAL A 25 23.64 6.36 22.07
N LEU A 26 23.84 5.09 22.47
CA LEU A 26 24.84 4.20 21.90
C LEU A 26 24.51 3.76 20.46
N THR A 27 23.23 3.69 20.08
CA THR A 27 22.77 3.32 18.74
C THR A 27 23.11 4.42 17.73
N ALA A 28 23.00 5.68 18.15
CA ALA A 28 23.43 6.85 17.36
C ALA A 28 24.95 6.90 17.13
N LEU A 29 25.75 6.33 18.03
CA LEU A 29 27.22 6.28 17.93
C LEU A 29 27.75 5.08 17.13
N ASN A 30 26.96 4.00 17.00
CA ASN A 30 27.41 2.73 16.40
C ASN A 30 26.74 2.38 15.07
N SER A 31 25.99 3.29 14.45
CA SER A 31 25.31 3.07 13.15
C SER A 31 24.48 1.78 13.08
N LYS A 32 23.96 1.31 14.24
CA LYS A 32 23.03 0.18 14.27
C LYS A 32 21.61 0.70 14.15
N GLU A 33 20.76 -0.08 13.49
CA GLU A 33 19.34 0.25 13.35
C GLU A 33 18.65 0.39 14.72
N GLU A 34 17.61 1.22 14.77
CA GLU A 34 16.75 1.40 15.94
C GLU A 34 16.24 0.03 16.42
N THR A 35 16.41 -0.27 17.72
CA THR A 35 16.02 -1.58 18.26
C THR A 35 14.52 -1.63 18.47
N LEU A 36 13.88 -2.61 17.83
CA LEU A 36 12.45 -2.89 17.97
C LEU A 36 12.22 -3.75 19.22
N GLU A 37 11.46 -3.23 20.17
CA GLU A 37 10.88 -3.94 21.30
C GLU A 37 9.39 -4.17 21.07
N ASN A 38 8.79 -5.16 21.73
CA ASN A 38 7.34 -5.43 21.66
C ASN A 38 6.83 -5.58 20.21
N GLU A 39 7.65 -6.22 19.36
CA GLU A 39 7.40 -6.40 17.93
C GLU A 39 6.05 -7.07 17.67
N GLN A 40 5.70 -8.11 18.44
CA GLN A 40 4.45 -8.85 18.25
C GLN A 40 3.23 -7.94 18.41
N GLN A 41 3.24 -7.04 19.39
CA GLN A 41 2.15 -6.08 19.59
C GLN A 41 2.10 -5.07 18.45
N PHE A 42 3.26 -4.55 18.01
CA PHE A 42 3.32 -3.63 16.88
C PHE A 42 2.76 -4.26 15.59
N VAL A 43 3.21 -5.48 15.27
CA VAL A 43 2.76 -6.24 14.11
C VAL A 43 1.27 -6.54 14.22
N ALA A 44 0.76 -6.93 15.38
CA ALA A 44 -0.67 -7.17 15.57
C ALA A 44 -1.51 -5.91 15.31
N ILE A 45 -1.04 -4.74 15.76
CA ILE A 45 -1.70 -3.46 15.49
C ILE A 45 -1.67 -3.17 13.98
N MET A 46 -0.52 -3.28 13.33
CA MET A 46 -0.41 -3.03 11.88
C MET A 46 -1.26 -4.02 11.08
N GLN A 47 -1.28 -5.30 11.43
CA GLN A 47 -2.16 -6.28 10.80
C GLN A 47 -3.63 -5.91 10.98
N SER A 48 -4.03 -5.40 12.16
CA SER A 48 -5.40 -4.93 12.38
C SER A 48 -5.78 -3.76 11.45
N TYR A 49 -4.82 -2.90 11.09
CA TYR A 49 -5.02 -1.83 10.11
C TYR A 49 -5.15 -2.41 8.71
N GLY A 50 -4.24 -3.29 8.29
CA GLY A 50 -4.30 -3.95 6.99
C GLY A 50 -5.63 -4.69 6.78
N GLN A 51 -6.11 -5.40 7.80
CA GLN A 51 -7.41 -6.07 7.77
C GLN A 51 -8.59 -5.09 7.70
N SER A 52 -8.46 -3.89 8.24
CA SER A 52 -9.52 -2.88 8.16
C SER A 52 -9.76 -2.39 6.73
N PHE A 53 -8.73 -2.39 5.88
CA PHE A 53 -8.85 -1.99 4.47
C PHE A 53 -9.55 -3.02 3.59
N LEU A 54 -9.80 -4.22 4.11
CA LEU A 54 -10.62 -5.25 3.46
C LEU A 54 -12.11 -5.14 3.86
N GLN A 55 -12.44 -4.27 4.81
CA GLN A 55 -13.82 -4.08 5.28
C GLN A 55 -14.52 -3.00 4.46
N THR A 56 -15.86 -3.01 4.47
CA THR A 56 -16.70 -2.05 3.74
C THR A 56 -16.98 -0.76 4.52
N ASP A 57 -16.51 -0.67 5.78
CA ASP A 57 -16.74 0.50 6.63
C ASP A 57 -15.77 1.62 6.26
N ILE A 58 -16.26 2.56 5.44
CA ILE A 58 -15.49 3.70 4.95
C ILE A 58 -14.93 4.58 6.08
N THR A 59 -15.63 4.69 7.21
CA THR A 59 -15.17 5.54 8.30
C THR A 59 -13.98 4.93 9.01
N VAL A 60 -14.02 3.61 9.28
CA VAL A 60 -12.86 2.88 9.80
C VAL A 60 -11.71 2.87 8.80
N PHE A 61 -12.00 2.66 7.52
CA PHE A 61 -10.99 2.72 6.46
C PHE A 61 -10.26 4.07 6.47
N ARG A 62 -11.02 5.18 6.39
CA ARG A 62 -10.47 6.55 6.40
C ARG A 62 -9.63 6.79 7.65
N GLN A 63 -10.17 6.48 8.83
CA GLN A 63 -9.49 6.68 10.11
C GLN A 63 -8.13 5.97 10.14
N ASN A 64 -8.06 4.73 9.69
CA ASN A 64 -6.82 3.95 9.70
C ASN A 64 -5.83 4.39 8.62
N LEU A 65 -6.32 4.85 7.47
CA LEU A 65 -5.48 5.45 6.43
C LEU A 65 -4.84 6.75 6.94
N GLU A 66 -5.64 7.65 7.54
CA GLU A 66 -5.13 8.87 8.17
C GLU A 66 -4.15 8.56 9.31
N SER A 67 -4.42 7.52 10.10
CA SER A 67 -3.51 7.08 11.15
C SER A 67 -2.16 6.69 10.58
N LEU A 68 -2.10 5.94 9.47
CA LEU A 68 -0.83 5.58 8.83
C LEU A 68 -0.07 6.82 8.36
N GLU A 69 -0.74 7.77 7.73
CA GLU A 69 -0.11 9.00 7.24
C GLU A 69 0.42 9.89 8.38
N LYS A 70 -0.33 9.99 9.49
CA LYS A 70 0.13 10.69 10.71
C LYS A 70 1.35 10.01 11.33
N LEU A 71 1.34 8.67 11.42
CA LEU A 71 2.47 7.89 11.92
C LEU A 71 3.69 8.03 11.01
N ASN A 72 3.50 7.99 9.69
CA ASN A 72 4.58 8.20 8.73
C ASN A 72 5.16 9.62 8.80
N SER A 73 4.29 10.63 8.94
CA SER A 73 4.72 12.02 9.04
C SER A 73 5.56 12.28 10.29
N LYS A 74 5.14 11.74 11.45
CA LYS A 74 5.84 11.95 12.73
C LYS A 74 7.05 11.03 12.92
N TRP A 75 6.91 9.75 12.56
CA TRP A 75 7.87 8.69 12.93
C TRP A 75 8.56 8.02 11.74
N ARG A 76 8.29 8.45 10.50
CA ARG A 76 8.81 7.84 9.28
C ARG A 76 8.51 6.34 9.20
N LEU A 77 7.29 5.95 9.61
CA LEU A 77 6.80 4.58 9.64
C LEU A 77 7.18 3.78 8.39
N TYR A 78 6.98 4.33 7.20
CA TYR A 78 7.21 3.59 5.95
C TYR A 78 8.68 3.28 5.69
N LYS A 79 9.62 3.98 6.34
CA LYS A 79 11.07 3.70 6.28
C LYS A 79 11.54 2.72 7.36
N LYS A 80 10.69 2.34 8.32
CA LYS A 80 11.10 1.42 9.40
C LYS A 80 11.22 0.00 8.82
N PRO A 81 12.32 -0.74 9.07
CA PRO A 81 12.53 -2.07 8.48
C PRO A 81 11.37 -3.04 8.69
N ILE A 82 10.78 -3.05 9.89
CA ILE A 82 9.62 -3.91 10.21
C ILE A 82 8.41 -3.64 9.30
N PHE A 83 8.20 -2.38 8.90
CA PHE A 83 7.13 -2.02 7.98
C PHE A 83 7.58 -2.21 6.53
N TYR A 84 8.71 -1.60 6.15
CA TYR A 84 9.25 -1.60 4.79
C TYR A 84 9.45 -3.01 4.23
N SER A 85 10.15 -3.87 4.98
CA SER A 85 10.46 -5.23 4.55
C SER A 85 9.36 -6.22 4.89
N GLY A 86 8.62 -6.00 5.98
CA GLY A 86 7.67 -6.98 6.50
C GLY A 86 6.23 -6.83 6.01
N MET A 87 5.76 -5.61 5.76
CA MET A 87 4.31 -5.34 5.62
C MET A 87 3.95 -4.43 4.44
N GLN A 88 4.85 -3.55 4.00
CA GLN A 88 4.55 -2.50 3.02
C GLN A 88 3.94 -3.07 1.73
N THR A 89 4.51 -4.14 1.18
CA THR A 89 3.99 -4.82 -0.02
C THR A 89 2.54 -5.24 0.13
N GLN A 90 2.15 -5.79 1.29
CA GLN A 90 0.78 -6.23 1.54
C GLN A 90 -0.19 -5.05 1.61
N PHE A 91 0.22 -3.95 2.27
CA PHE A 91 -0.57 -2.73 2.33
C PHE A 91 -0.76 -2.10 0.96
N MET A 92 0.33 -1.92 0.19
CA MET A 92 0.24 -1.38 -1.18
C MET A 92 -0.64 -2.25 -2.07
N ASN A 93 -0.53 -3.59 -1.97
CA ASN A 93 -1.39 -4.51 -2.70
C ASN A 93 -2.87 -4.28 -2.40
N VAL A 94 -3.26 -4.23 -1.11
CA VAL A 94 -4.66 -4.01 -0.72
C VAL A 94 -5.17 -2.66 -1.22
N LEU A 95 -4.38 -1.60 -1.06
CA LEU A 95 -4.76 -0.25 -1.51
C LEU A 95 -4.91 -0.16 -3.04
N LEU A 96 -4.00 -0.77 -3.81
CA LEU A 96 -4.14 -0.85 -5.26
C LEU A 96 -5.36 -1.66 -5.67
N GLN A 97 -5.66 -2.77 -4.98
CA GLN A 97 -6.88 -3.54 -5.24
C GLN A 97 -8.13 -2.73 -4.94
N VAL A 98 -8.14 -1.89 -3.91
CA VAL A 98 -9.26 -0.97 -3.61
C VAL A 98 -9.48 0.02 -4.76
N LEU A 99 -8.40 0.62 -5.30
CA LEU A 99 -8.47 1.51 -6.46
C LEU A 99 -9.01 0.79 -7.71
N VAL A 100 -8.56 -0.45 -7.95
CA VAL A 100 -8.99 -1.26 -9.10
C VAL A 100 -10.46 -1.67 -8.99
N HIS A 101 -10.93 -2.05 -7.80
CA HIS A 101 -12.30 -2.50 -7.60
C HIS A 101 -13.30 -1.36 -7.36
N LYS A 102 -12.83 -0.12 -7.18
CA LYS A 102 -13.67 1.04 -6.84
C LYS A 102 -14.48 0.86 -5.55
N SER A 103 -13.98 0.06 -4.61
CA SER A 103 -14.74 -0.25 -3.38
C SER A 103 -14.85 0.94 -2.44
N HIS A 104 -13.93 1.91 -2.54
CA HIS A 104 -13.88 3.12 -1.72
C HIS A 104 -13.55 4.37 -2.55
N ASP A 105 -14.26 4.60 -3.66
CA ASP A 105 -14.01 5.72 -4.60
C ASP A 105 -13.98 7.11 -3.93
N LEU A 106 -14.70 7.30 -2.81
CA LEU A 106 -14.69 8.54 -2.04
C LEU A 106 -13.37 8.84 -1.33
N LEU A 107 -12.46 7.86 -1.23
CA LEU A 107 -11.14 7.98 -0.62
C LEU A 107 -10.00 7.83 -1.64
N GLN A 108 -10.31 7.94 -2.94
CA GLN A 108 -9.36 7.64 -3.99
C GLN A 108 -8.09 8.49 -3.88
N GLU A 109 -8.22 9.79 -3.60
CA GLU A 109 -7.09 10.72 -3.51
C GLU A 109 -6.19 10.36 -2.32
N GLU A 110 -6.77 10.11 -1.15
CA GLU A 110 -6.04 9.73 0.05
C GLU A 110 -5.32 8.40 -0.15
N ILE A 111 -5.97 7.42 -0.80
CA ILE A 111 -5.35 6.13 -1.11
C ILE A 111 -4.16 6.31 -2.05
N VAL A 112 -4.29 7.12 -3.11
CA VAL A 112 -3.19 7.38 -4.05
C VAL A 112 -2.02 8.07 -3.36
N VAL A 113 -2.28 9.05 -2.48
CA VAL A 113 -1.24 9.72 -1.68
C VAL A 113 -0.54 8.73 -0.76
N THR A 114 -1.28 7.84 -0.09
CA THR A 114 -0.67 6.79 0.74
C THR A 114 0.21 5.84 -0.07
N VAL A 115 -0.26 5.37 -1.23
CA VAL A 115 0.53 4.53 -2.13
C VAL A 115 1.80 5.26 -2.60
N TYR A 116 1.69 6.53 -2.96
CA TYR A 116 2.85 7.36 -3.31
C TYR A 116 3.84 7.46 -2.16
N ASN A 117 3.37 7.76 -0.94
CA ASN A 117 4.25 7.91 0.22
C ASN A 117 4.98 6.59 0.55
N MET A 118 4.34 5.44 0.35
CA MET A 118 4.99 4.13 0.44
C MET A 118 6.02 3.92 -0.67
N ALA A 119 5.64 4.17 -1.93
CA ALA A 119 6.53 4.04 -3.09
C ALA A 119 7.75 4.97 -3.00
N SER A 120 7.58 6.17 -2.45
CA SER A 120 8.63 7.18 -2.31
C SER A 120 9.78 6.78 -1.37
N VAL A 121 9.60 5.72 -0.59
CA VAL A 121 10.67 5.14 0.22
C VAL A 121 11.75 4.53 -0.69
N ASP A 122 11.34 3.88 -1.77
CA ASP A 122 12.21 3.24 -2.76
C ASP A 122 11.44 3.07 -4.08
N PHE A 123 11.52 4.08 -4.95
CA PHE A 123 10.84 4.05 -6.25
C PHE A 123 11.41 2.94 -7.15
N ASP A 124 12.71 2.66 -7.08
CA ASP A 124 13.33 1.68 -7.95
C ASP A 124 12.78 0.28 -7.63
N ARG A 125 12.60 -0.04 -6.34
CA ARG A 125 11.91 -1.26 -5.92
C ARG A 125 10.42 -1.26 -6.28
N PHE A 126 9.74 -0.13 -6.15
CA PHE A 126 8.33 -0.02 -6.51
C PHE A 126 8.09 -0.35 -7.99
N TYR A 127 8.86 0.27 -8.89
CA TYR A 127 8.74 0.07 -10.34
C TYR A 127 9.37 -1.24 -10.82
N GLY A 128 10.50 -1.65 -10.24
CA GLY A 128 11.27 -2.81 -10.68
C GLY A 128 10.80 -4.15 -10.11
N GLU A 129 10.20 -4.17 -8.92
CA GLU A 129 9.81 -5.42 -8.24
C GLU A 129 8.30 -5.46 -7.95
N PHE A 130 7.80 -4.47 -7.20
CA PHE A 130 6.44 -4.52 -6.68
C PHE A 130 5.38 -4.50 -7.78
N LEU A 131 5.47 -3.56 -8.73
CA LEU A 131 4.45 -3.42 -9.77
C LEU A 131 4.38 -4.63 -10.72
N PRO A 132 5.50 -5.19 -11.23
CA PRO A 132 5.46 -6.46 -11.97
C PRO A 132 4.87 -7.61 -11.17
N GLN A 133 5.18 -7.70 -9.88
CA GLN A 133 4.63 -8.73 -9.00
C GLN A 133 3.11 -8.56 -8.80
N PHE A 134 2.65 -7.32 -8.59
CA PHE A 134 1.23 -6.99 -8.49
C PHE A 134 0.46 -7.39 -9.75
N LEU A 135 0.99 -7.05 -10.94
CA LEU A 135 0.39 -7.44 -12.22
C LEU A 135 0.40 -8.94 -12.44
N THR A 136 1.44 -9.65 -12.00
CA THR A 136 1.49 -11.11 -12.05
C THR A 136 0.34 -11.72 -11.26
N GLY A 137 0.05 -11.17 -10.07
CA GLY A 137 -1.09 -11.57 -9.23
C GLY A 137 -2.47 -11.14 -9.73
N CYS A 138 -2.55 -10.28 -10.75
CA CYS A 138 -3.83 -9.94 -11.36
C CYS A 138 -4.31 -11.09 -12.28
N GLU A 139 -5.42 -11.71 -11.88
CA GLU A 139 -6.11 -12.70 -12.70
C GLU A 139 -6.76 -12.07 -13.94
N ARG A 140 -7.01 -12.90 -14.96
CA ARG A 140 -7.70 -12.50 -16.20
C ARG A 140 -6.98 -11.41 -16.99
N LEU A 141 -5.65 -11.39 -16.95
CA LEU A 141 -4.82 -10.64 -17.88
C LEU A 141 -3.85 -11.60 -18.57
N ASP A 142 -3.70 -11.47 -19.87
CA ASP A 142 -2.67 -12.19 -20.62
C ASP A 142 -1.29 -11.52 -20.46
N GLY A 143 -0.23 -12.19 -20.93
CA GLY A 143 1.14 -11.67 -20.84
C GLY A 143 1.34 -10.36 -21.63
N THR A 144 0.63 -10.18 -22.73
CA THR A 144 0.71 -8.98 -23.56
C THR A 144 0.12 -7.77 -22.84
N GLN A 145 -1.05 -7.92 -22.22
CA GLN A 145 -1.71 -6.88 -21.44
C GLN A 145 -0.88 -6.49 -20.21
N LYS A 146 -0.29 -7.46 -19.51
CA LYS A 146 0.62 -7.19 -18.38
C LYS A 146 1.86 -6.41 -18.83
N ASN A 147 2.44 -6.77 -19.97
CA ASN A 147 3.57 -6.05 -20.55
C ASN A 147 3.17 -4.62 -20.96
N MET A 148 2.04 -4.43 -21.63
CA MET A 148 1.54 -3.10 -22.00
C MET A 148 1.32 -2.20 -20.78
N LEU A 149 0.68 -2.71 -19.72
CA LEU A 149 0.49 -1.97 -18.48
C LEU A 149 1.81 -1.56 -17.83
N THR A 150 2.80 -2.45 -17.84
CA THR A 150 4.12 -2.18 -17.26
C THR A 150 4.87 -1.14 -18.10
N SER A 151 4.88 -1.28 -19.42
CA SER A 151 5.59 -0.35 -20.32
C SER A 151 4.95 1.04 -20.38
N ASN A 152 3.63 1.14 -20.22
CA ASN A 152 2.91 2.42 -20.23
C ASN A 152 2.97 3.16 -18.89
N PHE A 153 3.30 2.47 -17.80
CA PHE A 153 3.42 3.07 -16.49
C PHE A 153 4.80 3.71 -16.31
N LYS A 154 4.84 5.02 -16.50
CA LYS A 154 6.09 5.79 -16.43
C LYS A 154 6.61 5.85 -14.98
N PRO A 155 7.94 5.76 -14.79
CA PRO A 155 8.56 5.82 -13.47
C PRO A 155 8.64 7.26 -12.94
N GLU A 156 7.48 7.82 -12.61
CA GLU A 156 7.33 9.18 -12.11
C GLU A 156 7.74 9.28 -10.62
N LYS A 157 8.39 10.38 -10.22
CA LYS A 157 8.88 10.55 -8.84
C LYS A 157 8.21 11.68 -8.07
N ASP A 158 7.56 12.62 -8.76
CA ASP A 158 6.78 13.67 -8.11
C ASP A 158 5.32 13.23 -7.93
N LEU A 159 4.68 13.72 -6.88
CA LEU A 159 3.33 13.33 -6.51
C LEU A 159 2.28 13.62 -7.61
N PRO A 160 2.26 14.81 -8.25
CA PRO A 160 1.29 15.11 -9.31
C PRO A 160 1.36 14.13 -10.49
N THR A 161 2.55 13.89 -11.06
CA THR A 161 2.70 13.00 -12.21
C THR A 161 2.49 11.53 -11.83
N PHE A 162 2.94 11.11 -10.65
CA PHE A 162 2.67 9.78 -10.10
C PHE A 162 1.16 9.53 -9.97
N THR A 163 0.42 10.49 -9.42
CA THR A 163 -1.03 10.40 -9.25
C THR A 163 -1.73 10.17 -10.59
N GLN A 164 -1.38 10.95 -11.61
CA GLN A 164 -1.92 10.82 -12.96
C GLN A 164 -1.57 9.46 -13.59
N SER A 165 -0.31 9.04 -13.45
CA SER A 165 0.17 7.74 -13.95
C SER A 165 -0.57 6.58 -13.28
N LEU A 166 -0.76 6.63 -11.96
CA LEU A 166 -1.43 5.59 -11.19
C LEU A 166 -2.93 5.49 -11.52
N GLN A 167 -3.60 6.64 -11.66
CA GLN A 167 -5.00 6.66 -12.08
C GLN A 167 -5.17 6.08 -13.50
N ARG A 168 -4.28 6.43 -14.45
CA ARG A 168 -4.29 5.84 -15.80
C ARG A 168 -4.08 4.33 -15.74
N PHE A 169 -3.05 3.88 -15.02
CA PHE A 169 -2.76 2.45 -14.83
C PHE A 169 -3.97 1.68 -14.27
N VAL A 170 -4.60 2.19 -13.21
CA VAL A 170 -5.78 1.58 -12.61
C VAL A 170 -6.94 1.52 -13.62
N ASN A 171 -7.16 2.56 -14.41
CA ASN A 171 -8.21 2.58 -15.42
C ASN A 171 -7.95 1.58 -16.55
N ASP A 172 -6.72 1.50 -17.06
CA ASP A 172 -6.33 0.57 -18.12
C ASP A 172 -6.44 -0.89 -17.64
N LEU A 173 -5.98 -1.17 -16.41
CA LEU A 173 -6.10 -2.49 -15.79
C LEU A 173 -7.57 -2.92 -15.66
N ARG A 174 -8.45 -2.01 -15.22
CA ARG A 174 -9.88 -2.26 -15.12
C ARG A 174 -10.51 -2.50 -16.48
N TYR A 175 -10.11 -1.74 -17.50
CA TYR A 175 -10.57 -1.92 -18.87
C TYR A 175 -10.21 -3.31 -19.41
N TYR A 176 -8.96 -3.76 -19.25
CA TYR A 176 -8.56 -5.12 -19.66
C TYR A 176 -9.35 -6.21 -18.93
N ARG A 177 -9.56 -6.07 -17.61
CA ARG A 177 -10.38 -7.01 -16.85
C ARG A 177 -11.82 -7.06 -17.39
N LEU A 178 -12.42 -5.91 -17.70
CA LEU A 178 -13.78 -5.85 -18.25
C LEU A 178 -13.88 -6.53 -19.61
N LEU A 179 -12.94 -6.25 -20.53
CA LEU A 179 -12.89 -6.89 -21.84
C LEU A 179 -12.80 -8.42 -21.71
N ASN A 180 -11.92 -8.89 -20.85
CA ASN A 180 -11.70 -10.33 -20.65
C ASN A 180 -12.85 -11.01 -19.89
N THR A 181 -13.70 -10.26 -19.17
CA THR A 181 -14.96 -10.78 -18.60
C THR A 181 -16.13 -10.78 -19.58
N GLY A 182 -16.11 -9.89 -20.58
CA GLY A 182 -17.16 -9.80 -21.60
C GLY A 182 -16.99 -10.82 -22.74
N LEU A 183 -15.85 -11.50 -22.82
CA LEU A 183 -15.60 -12.59 -23.77
C LEU A 183 -16.21 -13.90 -23.22
N PRO A 184 -17.16 -14.54 -23.94
CA PRO A 184 -17.67 -15.86 -23.55
C PRO A 184 -16.55 -16.91 -23.50
N GLU A 185 -16.72 -17.95 -22.67
CA GLU A 185 -15.87 -19.14 -22.71
C GLU A 185 -15.89 -19.74 -24.14
N GLY A 186 -14.85 -19.49 -24.93
CA GLY A 186 -14.72 -20.02 -26.29
C GLY A 186 -14.28 -19.06 -27.40
N SER A 187 -13.98 -17.78 -27.13
CA SER A 187 -13.48 -16.89 -28.18
C SER A 187 -12.00 -17.16 -28.54
N VAL A 188 -11.85 -18.10 -29.50
CA VAL A 188 -10.76 -18.35 -30.46
C VAL A 188 -9.33 -18.47 -29.89
N GLN A 189 -8.86 -19.71 -29.75
CA GLN A 189 -7.43 -20.02 -29.82
C GLN A 189 -6.99 -19.90 -31.29
N PHE A 190 -6.12 -18.94 -31.60
CA PHE A 190 -5.36 -19.00 -32.84
C PHE A 190 -4.19 -19.96 -32.63
N SER A 191 -4.34 -21.15 -33.22
CA SER A 191 -3.31 -22.15 -33.45
C SER A 191 -2.19 -21.64 -34.35
#